data_AF-A0A0R2D1E9-F1
#
_entry.id   AF-A0A0R2D1E9-F1
#
_cell.length_a   1.000
_cell.length_b   1.000
_cell.length_c   1.000
_cell.angle_alpha   90.00
_cell.angle_beta   90.00
_cell.angle_gamma   90.00
#
_symmetry.space_group_name_H-M   'P 1'
#
loop_
_entity.id
_entity.type
_entity.pdbx_description
1 polymer ?
#
loop_
_entity_poly.entity_id
_entity_poly.type
_entity_poly.pdbx_seq_one_letter_code
_entity_poly.pdbx_strand_id
1 'polypeptide(L)'
;MSYQALYRVWRPQRFDEIVGQSIITQTLKNALITQRISHAYLFTGPRGTGKTSAAKVFAKAVNCHYLKDGEPCNECETCQAITAGRLNDVIEIDAASNNGVEEIRDIRDKVKYAPTQADYKVYIIDEVHMLSTGAFNALLKTLEEPPANVIFILATTEPHKIPATIISRTQRYDFKRIQPKVILERMEYILGQDQVTYDADALKVIAKAAEGGMRDALSILDQAMAYGDQSGVSYDNALQVTGSVTNQLLTDYYTQIVAKDTKAALVSVQKVLSDGKDAQRFLEDVTAYSQNLLLYQQDPEMVNQMELGIIDEQFKQISAQVNPETIYQIIDELNEVANSMRYSMHPDVYLEVLTVKLTHLTSEKTATTVVTEASNQNEIEQLQQQVQQLQEQLASLKNTQPSPASVSAPVKKTPKKSANGIKVALNKVYPVLDHATRAALDYQKANWSDLLTTLSVTQRAVMHVSKPVAASDDGVIVAFDYSFLFQKAQSDQELVDALENGLDRVTGRNVKVVFVPENEWPQIRKDYLVGKQKSGTTKEMDDTETAEPEQTESVPPIVEKAEELFGSEILDIKND
;
A
#
# COMPACT_ATOMS: atom_id res chain seq x y z
N MET A 1 -14.73 15.30 -40.32
CA MET A 1 -15.04 14.25 -39.33
C MET A 1 -14.93 14.86 -37.94
N SER A 2 -15.48 14.24 -36.90
CA SER A 2 -15.19 14.67 -35.51
C SER A 2 -13.72 14.40 -35.18
N TYR A 3 -13.09 15.33 -34.45
CA TYR A 3 -11.75 15.12 -33.91
C TYR A 3 -11.74 13.92 -32.97
N GLN A 4 -10.72 13.07 -33.08
CA GLN A 4 -10.50 11.94 -32.17
C GLN A 4 -9.11 12.08 -31.56
N ALA A 5 -9.05 12.18 -30.23
CA ALA A 5 -7.81 12.31 -29.49
C ALA A 5 -6.81 11.18 -29.83
N LEU A 6 -5.52 11.52 -29.96
CA LEU A 6 -4.44 10.64 -30.41
C LEU A 6 -4.41 9.30 -29.67
N TYR A 7 -4.62 9.29 -28.34
CA TYR A 7 -4.61 8.07 -27.52
C TYR A 7 -5.72 7.05 -27.88
N ARG A 8 -6.75 7.46 -28.65
CA ARG A 8 -7.81 6.58 -29.17
C ARG A 8 -7.45 6.05 -30.56
N VAL A 9 -6.99 6.93 -31.45
CA VAL A 9 -6.60 6.61 -32.84
C VAL A 9 -5.41 5.66 -32.83
N TRP A 10 -4.36 6.02 -32.08
CA TRP A 10 -3.10 5.28 -31.98
C TRP A 10 -3.10 4.20 -30.88
N ARG A 11 -4.28 3.75 -30.42
CA ARG A 11 -4.40 2.62 -29.48
C ARG A 11 -3.93 1.34 -30.18
N PRO A 12 -3.01 0.54 -29.59
CA PRO A 12 -2.48 -0.67 -30.22
C PRO A 12 -3.55 -1.67 -30.68
N GLN A 13 -3.41 -2.14 -31.91
CA GLN A 13 -4.25 -3.16 -32.57
C GLN A 13 -3.56 -4.53 -32.66
N ARG A 14 -2.23 -4.57 -32.46
CA ARG A 14 -1.35 -5.75 -32.41
C ARG A 14 -0.47 -5.75 -31.15
N PHE A 15 0.13 -6.88 -30.79
CA PHE A 15 1.06 -6.94 -29.66
C PHE A 15 2.40 -6.26 -29.98
N ASP A 16 2.84 -6.31 -31.25
CA ASP A 16 4.02 -5.56 -31.75
C ASP A 16 3.90 -4.04 -31.54
N GLU A 17 2.68 -3.51 -31.50
CA GLU A 17 2.40 -2.08 -31.27
C GLU A 17 2.37 -1.70 -29.77
N ILE A 18 2.47 -2.68 -28.85
CA ILE A 18 2.44 -2.44 -27.40
C ILE A 18 3.86 -2.14 -26.91
N VAL A 19 4.18 -0.86 -27.03
CA VAL A 19 5.46 -0.24 -26.65
C VAL A 19 5.85 -0.55 -25.19
N GLY A 20 7.10 -0.94 -24.98
CA GLY A 20 7.72 -1.12 -23.65
C GLY A 20 7.44 -2.43 -22.92
N GLN A 21 6.56 -3.31 -23.41
CA GLN A 21 6.10 -4.50 -22.68
C GLN A 21 6.53 -5.85 -23.31
N SER A 22 7.72 -5.90 -23.94
CA SER A 22 8.20 -7.01 -24.80
C SER A 22 8.08 -8.41 -24.18
N ILE A 23 8.37 -8.57 -22.88
CA ILE A 23 8.26 -9.87 -22.20
C ILE A 23 6.80 -10.33 -22.10
N ILE A 24 5.87 -9.41 -21.82
CA ILE A 24 4.44 -9.70 -21.70
C ILE A 24 3.87 -10.04 -23.07
N THR A 25 4.14 -9.20 -24.07
CA THR A 25 3.64 -9.40 -25.44
C THR A 25 4.13 -10.71 -26.03
N GLN A 26 5.41 -11.05 -25.88
CA GLN A 26 5.95 -12.33 -26.34
C GLN A 26 5.35 -13.52 -25.58
N THR A 27 5.11 -13.40 -24.27
CA THR A 27 4.51 -14.48 -23.48
C THR A 27 3.05 -14.75 -23.88
N LEU A 28 2.27 -13.69 -24.11
CA LEU A 28 0.90 -13.81 -24.61
C LEU A 28 0.85 -14.40 -26.03
N LYS A 29 1.74 -13.96 -26.94
CA LYS A 29 1.89 -14.57 -28.27
C LYS A 29 2.26 -16.06 -28.20
N ASN A 30 3.23 -16.42 -27.34
CA ASN A 30 3.62 -17.82 -27.13
C ASN A 30 2.46 -18.68 -26.58
N ALA A 31 1.64 -18.14 -25.67
CA ALA A 31 0.47 -18.85 -25.14
C ALA A 31 -0.58 -19.14 -26.24
N LEU A 32 -0.81 -18.17 -27.14
CA LEU A 32 -1.71 -18.34 -28.29
C LEU A 32 -1.15 -19.36 -29.30
N ILE A 33 0.12 -19.22 -29.70
CA ILE A 33 0.79 -20.15 -30.65
C ILE A 33 0.79 -21.59 -30.13
N THR A 34 1.00 -21.79 -28.82
CA THR A 34 1.02 -23.12 -28.19
C THR A 34 -0.36 -23.62 -27.74
N GLN A 35 -1.43 -22.85 -27.99
CA GLN A 35 -2.81 -23.12 -27.54
C GLN A 35 -2.93 -23.34 -26.02
N ARG A 36 -2.03 -22.74 -25.23
CA ARG A 36 -1.99 -22.79 -23.75
C ARG A 36 -2.66 -21.56 -23.14
N ILE A 37 -3.91 -21.34 -23.54
CA ILE A 37 -4.75 -20.24 -23.06
C ILE A 37 -5.25 -20.56 -21.65
N SER A 38 -5.24 -19.56 -20.77
CA SER A 38 -5.80 -19.65 -19.41
C SER A 38 -7.24 -19.14 -19.37
N HIS A 39 -8.05 -19.65 -18.44
CA HIS A 39 -9.39 -19.12 -18.17
C HIS A 39 -9.36 -17.74 -17.49
N ALA A 40 -8.25 -17.35 -16.86
CA ALA A 40 -8.14 -16.07 -16.16
C ALA A 40 -6.72 -15.47 -16.17
N TYR A 41 -6.68 -14.16 -16.41
CA TYR A 41 -5.51 -13.31 -16.51
C TYR A 41 -5.65 -12.10 -15.57
N LEU A 42 -4.57 -11.70 -14.89
CA LEU A 42 -4.50 -10.50 -14.06
C LEU A 42 -3.39 -9.58 -14.59
N PHE A 43 -3.78 -8.53 -15.31
CA PHE A 43 -2.89 -7.51 -15.84
C PHE A 43 -2.77 -6.38 -14.81
N THR A 44 -1.59 -6.23 -14.21
CA THR A 44 -1.35 -5.26 -13.13
C THR A 44 -0.21 -4.33 -13.50
N GLY A 45 -0.29 -3.07 -13.07
CA GLY A 45 0.76 -2.07 -13.28
C GLY A 45 0.21 -0.65 -13.40
N PRO A 46 1.08 0.37 -13.45
CA PRO A 46 0.68 1.78 -13.49
C PRO A 46 -0.30 2.13 -14.60
N ARG A 47 -0.96 3.28 -14.48
CA ARG A 47 -1.81 3.86 -15.53
C ARG A 47 -1.00 4.09 -16.81
N GLY A 48 -1.67 4.06 -17.97
CA GLY A 48 -1.06 4.36 -19.26
C GLY A 48 -0.08 3.33 -19.84
N THR A 49 0.31 2.30 -19.07
CA THR A 49 1.29 1.26 -19.45
C THR A 49 0.83 0.24 -20.50
N GLY A 50 -0.46 0.26 -20.88
CA GLY A 50 -1.01 -0.56 -21.97
C GLY A 50 -1.94 -1.70 -21.57
N LYS A 51 -2.18 -1.96 -20.27
CA LYS A 51 -3.01 -3.08 -19.74
C LYS A 51 -4.28 -3.38 -20.57
N THR A 52 -5.20 -2.42 -20.64
CA THR A 52 -6.50 -2.56 -21.33
C THR A 52 -6.37 -2.59 -22.86
N SER A 53 -5.23 -2.21 -23.43
CA SER A 53 -4.95 -2.40 -24.86
C SER A 53 -4.46 -3.83 -25.12
N ALA A 54 -3.54 -4.35 -24.29
CA ALA A 54 -3.14 -5.75 -24.32
C ALA A 54 -4.33 -6.71 -24.14
N ALA A 55 -5.27 -6.37 -23.25
CA ALA A 55 -6.51 -7.12 -23.05
C ALA A 55 -7.35 -7.22 -24.34
N LYS A 56 -7.52 -6.10 -25.07
CA LYS A 56 -8.26 -6.08 -26.34
C LYS A 56 -7.51 -6.79 -27.48
N VAL A 57 -6.20 -6.61 -27.58
CA VAL A 57 -5.38 -7.33 -28.58
C VAL A 57 -5.44 -8.85 -28.33
N PHE A 58 -5.37 -9.30 -27.08
CA PHE A 58 -5.55 -10.70 -26.72
C PHE A 58 -6.97 -11.21 -27.02
N ALA A 59 -8.01 -10.44 -26.68
CA ALA A 59 -9.39 -10.77 -26.99
C ALA A 59 -9.70 -10.87 -28.50
N LYS A 60 -8.99 -10.11 -29.35
CA LYS A 60 -8.97 -10.31 -30.81
C LYS A 60 -8.24 -11.58 -31.19
N ALA A 61 -7.01 -11.75 -30.73
CA ALA A 61 -6.12 -12.81 -31.15
C ALA A 61 -6.70 -14.20 -30.82
N VAL A 62 -7.26 -14.37 -29.61
CA VAL A 62 -7.88 -15.63 -29.18
C VAL A 62 -9.14 -16.01 -29.99
N ASN A 63 -9.75 -15.04 -30.69
CA ASN A 63 -10.92 -15.20 -31.54
C ASN A 63 -10.61 -14.95 -33.04
N CYS A 64 -9.33 -14.99 -33.43
CA CYS A 64 -8.87 -14.68 -34.77
C CYS A 64 -8.59 -15.95 -35.57
N HIS A 65 -9.57 -16.39 -36.36
CA HIS A 65 -9.46 -17.50 -37.33
C HIS A 65 -8.24 -17.44 -38.28
N TYR A 66 -7.69 -16.24 -38.51
CA TYR A 66 -6.51 -15.99 -39.38
C TYR A 66 -5.30 -15.51 -38.58
N LEU A 67 -5.08 -16.09 -37.39
CA LEU A 67 -3.94 -15.75 -36.53
C LEU A 67 -2.60 -16.04 -37.23
N LYS A 68 -1.65 -15.10 -37.13
CA LYS A 68 -0.29 -15.29 -37.67
C LYS A 68 0.73 -14.92 -36.61
N ASP A 69 1.64 -15.84 -36.28
CA ASP A 69 2.75 -15.63 -35.33
C ASP A 69 2.28 -15.09 -33.94
N GLY A 70 1.05 -15.44 -33.54
CA GLY A 70 0.40 -14.97 -32.30
C GLY A 70 -0.33 -13.61 -32.43
N GLU A 71 -0.27 -12.95 -33.58
CA GLU A 71 -0.91 -11.65 -33.85
C GLU A 71 -2.29 -11.80 -34.52
N PRO A 72 -3.29 -10.96 -34.15
CA PRO A 72 -4.57 -10.90 -34.83
C PRO A 72 -4.41 -10.25 -36.22
N CYS A 73 -5.09 -10.79 -37.22
CA CYS A 73 -5.05 -10.25 -38.59
C CYS A 73 -5.60 -8.82 -38.73
N ASN A 74 -6.47 -8.38 -37.81
CA ASN A 74 -7.22 -7.12 -37.84
C ASN A 74 -8.18 -6.91 -39.03
N GLU A 75 -8.03 -7.68 -40.10
CA GLU A 75 -8.85 -7.58 -41.33
C GLU A 75 -10.17 -8.38 -41.27
N CYS A 76 -10.25 -9.48 -40.49
CA CYS A 76 -11.45 -10.31 -40.46
C CYS A 76 -12.62 -9.69 -39.67
N GLU A 77 -13.86 -10.11 -39.98
CA GLU A 77 -15.09 -9.59 -39.36
C GLU A 77 -15.04 -9.63 -37.82
N THR A 78 -14.57 -10.72 -37.22
CA THR A 78 -14.42 -10.85 -35.76
C THR A 78 -13.47 -9.79 -35.19
N CYS A 79 -12.31 -9.56 -35.83
CA CYS A 79 -11.36 -8.53 -35.39
C CYS A 79 -11.93 -7.11 -35.58
N GLN A 80 -12.61 -6.83 -36.69
CA GLN A 80 -13.26 -5.54 -36.94
C GLN A 80 -14.39 -5.28 -35.94
N ALA A 81 -15.22 -6.28 -35.63
CA ALA A 81 -16.31 -6.19 -34.67
C ALA A 81 -15.81 -5.94 -33.24
N ILE A 82 -14.71 -6.58 -32.82
CA ILE A 82 -14.06 -6.30 -31.52
C ILE A 82 -13.46 -4.88 -31.51
N THR A 83 -12.81 -4.45 -32.60
CA THR A 83 -12.25 -3.09 -32.73
C THR A 83 -13.34 -2.02 -32.61
N ALA A 84 -14.50 -2.27 -33.23
CA ALA A 84 -15.65 -1.38 -33.20
C ALA A 84 -16.53 -1.51 -31.93
N GLY A 85 -16.20 -2.41 -30.99
CA GLY A 85 -16.98 -2.63 -29.76
C GLY A 85 -18.37 -3.22 -30.00
N ARG A 86 -18.57 -4.02 -31.05
CA ARG A 86 -19.86 -4.58 -31.49
C ARG A 86 -20.03 -6.07 -31.23
N LEU A 87 -18.96 -6.80 -30.93
CA LEU A 87 -19.01 -8.25 -30.73
C LEU A 87 -19.48 -8.58 -29.30
N ASN A 88 -20.70 -9.11 -29.16
CA ASN A 88 -21.30 -9.42 -27.86
C ASN A 88 -20.54 -10.47 -27.02
N ASP A 89 -19.65 -11.23 -27.65
CA ASP A 89 -18.78 -12.21 -26.96
C ASP A 89 -17.51 -11.59 -26.37
N VAL A 90 -17.21 -10.31 -26.62
CA VAL A 90 -16.09 -9.57 -25.98
C VAL A 90 -16.64 -8.37 -25.20
N ILE A 91 -16.72 -8.53 -23.89
CA ILE A 91 -17.43 -7.64 -22.98
C ILE A 91 -16.41 -6.86 -22.15
N GLU A 92 -16.33 -5.54 -22.35
CA GLU A 92 -15.52 -4.61 -21.54
C GLU A 92 -16.39 -3.98 -20.45
N ILE A 93 -15.99 -4.18 -19.19
CA ILE A 93 -16.65 -3.67 -17.99
C ILE A 93 -15.65 -2.77 -17.24
N ASP A 94 -16.06 -1.55 -16.93
CA ASP A 94 -15.34 -0.69 -16.00
C ASP A 94 -15.83 -0.97 -14.57
N ALA A 95 -14.96 -1.47 -13.71
CA ALA A 95 -15.30 -1.76 -12.32
C ALA A 95 -15.56 -0.49 -11.48
N ALA A 96 -15.09 0.70 -11.90
CA ALA A 96 -15.38 1.94 -11.19
C ALA A 96 -16.85 2.35 -11.32
N SER A 97 -17.49 2.04 -12.44
CA SER A 97 -18.92 2.27 -12.69
C SER A 97 -19.83 1.05 -12.43
N ASN A 98 -19.25 -0.15 -12.28
CA ASN A 98 -19.97 -1.42 -12.07
C ASN A 98 -19.43 -2.19 -10.84
N ASN A 99 -19.29 -1.50 -9.69
CA ASN A 99 -18.67 -2.06 -8.47
C ASN A 99 -19.60 -2.91 -7.59
N GLY A 100 -20.90 -2.92 -7.89
CA GLY A 100 -21.93 -3.59 -7.11
C GLY A 100 -21.93 -5.12 -7.25
N VAL A 101 -22.65 -5.77 -6.33
CA VAL A 101 -22.68 -7.24 -6.24
C VAL A 101 -23.66 -7.84 -7.26
N GLU A 102 -24.71 -7.12 -7.61
CA GLU A 102 -25.77 -7.64 -8.49
C GLU A 102 -25.33 -7.63 -9.96
N GLU A 103 -24.65 -6.57 -10.41
CA GLU A 103 -24.04 -6.44 -11.74
C GLU A 103 -23.10 -7.61 -12.04
N ILE A 104 -22.31 -7.99 -11.03
CA ILE A 104 -21.33 -9.09 -11.11
C ILE A 104 -22.00 -10.47 -11.01
N ARG A 105 -23.13 -10.61 -10.29
CA ARG A 105 -23.98 -11.82 -10.37
C ARG A 105 -24.61 -11.96 -11.76
N ASP A 106 -25.09 -10.86 -12.33
CA ASP A 106 -25.63 -10.79 -13.69
C ASP A 106 -24.59 -11.26 -14.72
N ILE A 107 -23.33 -10.83 -14.56
CA ILE A 107 -22.20 -11.32 -15.35
C ILE A 107 -21.96 -12.80 -15.12
N ARG A 108 -21.83 -13.25 -13.86
CA ARG A 108 -21.63 -14.66 -13.46
C ARG A 108 -22.69 -15.61 -14.03
N ASP A 109 -23.94 -15.15 -14.14
CA ASP A 109 -25.01 -15.95 -14.71
C ASP A 109 -25.05 -15.87 -16.25
N LYS A 110 -24.67 -14.75 -16.87
CA LYS A 110 -24.44 -14.62 -18.33
C LYS A 110 -23.21 -15.39 -18.83
N VAL A 111 -22.24 -15.68 -17.96
CA VAL A 111 -21.03 -16.48 -18.22
C VAL A 111 -21.37 -17.95 -18.53
N LYS A 112 -22.48 -18.48 -18.00
CA LYS A 112 -22.90 -19.88 -18.19
C LYS A 112 -23.31 -20.21 -19.64
N TYR A 113 -23.62 -19.20 -20.45
CA TYR A 113 -24.02 -19.36 -21.84
C TYR A 113 -22.79 -19.31 -22.75
N ALA A 114 -22.71 -20.27 -23.67
CA ALA A 114 -21.69 -20.34 -24.71
C ALA A 114 -21.55 -19.04 -25.52
N PRO A 115 -20.41 -18.83 -26.21
CA PRO A 115 -20.27 -17.78 -27.21
C PRO A 115 -21.34 -17.86 -28.31
N THR A 116 -21.58 -16.74 -28.99
CA THR A 116 -22.63 -16.61 -30.03
C THR A 116 -22.05 -16.59 -31.45
N GLN A 117 -20.86 -16.00 -31.62
CA GLN A 117 -20.20 -15.73 -32.91
C GLN A 117 -18.68 -15.97 -32.86
N ALA A 118 -18.08 -16.03 -31.67
CA ALA A 118 -16.65 -16.24 -31.46
C ALA A 118 -16.34 -17.62 -30.85
N ASP A 119 -15.07 -18.05 -30.84
CA ASP A 119 -14.66 -19.29 -30.18
C ASP A 119 -14.65 -19.16 -28.65
N TYR A 120 -14.29 -17.98 -28.15
CA TYR A 120 -14.14 -17.65 -26.73
C TYR A 120 -14.90 -16.37 -26.34
N LYS A 121 -15.61 -16.45 -25.23
CA LYS A 121 -16.31 -15.33 -24.58
C LYS A 121 -15.35 -14.65 -23.60
N VAL A 122 -14.95 -13.42 -23.89
CA VAL A 122 -13.90 -12.71 -23.14
C VAL A 122 -14.50 -11.57 -22.31
N TYR A 123 -14.30 -11.62 -21.00
CA TYR A 123 -14.70 -10.58 -20.05
C TYR A 123 -13.46 -9.77 -19.64
N ILE A 124 -13.36 -8.54 -20.12
CA ILE A 124 -12.33 -7.58 -19.72
C ILE A 124 -12.92 -6.72 -18.60
N ILE A 125 -12.38 -6.83 -17.38
CA ILE A 125 -12.79 -6.02 -16.23
C ILE A 125 -11.66 -5.06 -15.90
N ASP A 126 -11.81 -3.78 -16.26
CA ASP A 126 -10.80 -2.75 -16.02
C ASP A 126 -10.95 -2.09 -14.64
N GLU A 127 -9.82 -1.63 -14.10
CA GLU A 127 -9.62 -1.17 -12.72
C GLU A 127 -10.34 -2.01 -11.65
N VAL A 128 -10.23 -3.35 -11.75
CA VAL A 128 -10.95 -4.36 -10.95
C VAL A 128 -10.82 -4.19 -9.43
N HIS A 129 -9.82 -3.45 -8.94
CA HIS A 129 -9.69 -3.10 -7.51
C HIS A 129 -10.84 -2.24 -6.98
N MET A 130 -11.66 -1.65 -7.86
CA MET A 130 -12.85 -0.87 -7.52
C MET A 130 -14.07 -1.74 -7.19
N LEU A 131 -14.03 -3.06 -7.46
CA LEU A 131 -15.12 -3.97 -7.10
C LEU A 131 -15.28 -4.08 -5.58
N SER A 132 -16.54 -4.15 -5.12
CA SER A 132 -16.85 -4.46 -3.73
C SER A 132 -16.38 -5.85 -3.31
N THR A 133 -16.17 -6.07 -2.01
CA THR A 133 -15.80 -7.40 -1.47
C THR A 133 -16.84 -8.48 -1.78
N GLY A 134 -18.13 -8.11 -1.77
CA GLY A 134 -19.22 -8.98 -2.22
C GLY A 134 -19.15 -9.35 -3.70
N ALA A 135 -18.75 -8.40 -4.57
CA ALA A 135 -18.54 -8.65 -5.99
C ALA A 135 -17.36 -9.59 -6.25
N PHE A 136 -16.22 -9.40 -5.57
CA PHE A 136 -15.10 -10.36 -5.63
C PHE A 136 -15.53 -11.78 -5.23
N ASN A 137 -16.29 -11.91 -4.14
CA ASN A 137 -16.80 -13.21 -3.70
C ASN A 137 -17.80 -13.84 -4.70
N ALA A 138 -18.56 -13.03 -5.45
CA ALA A 138 -19.45 -13.51 -6.50
C ALA A 138 -18.69 -14.03 -7.74
N LEU A 139 -17.48 -13.53 -8.01
CA LEU A 139 -16.59 -14.03 -9.09
C LEU A 139 -15.83 -15.30 -8.71
N LEU A 140 -15.48 -15.51 -7.43
CA LEU A 140 -14.60 -16.60 -6.99
C LEU A 140 -15.01 -17.97 -7.57
N LYS A 141 -16.28 -18.37 -7.42
CA LYS A 141 -16.74 -19.67 -7.91
C LYS A 141 -16.58 -19.85 -9.43
N THR A 142 -16.69 -18.76 -10.20
CA THR A 142 -16.55 -18.79 -11.66
C THR A 142 -15.09 -18.70 -12.13
N LEU A 143 -14.17 -18.27 -11.26
CA LEU A 143 -12.73 -18.41 -11.46
C LEU A 143 -12.20 -19.79 -10.99
N GLU A 144 -12.96 -20.50 -10.15
CA GLU A 144 -12.66 -21.88 -9.71
C GLU A 144 -13.22 -22.93 -10.67
N GLU A 145 -14.46 -22.75 -11.12
CA GLU A 145 -15.19 -23.62 -12.05
C GLU A 145 -15.49 -22.87 -13.36
N PRO A 146 -14.47 -22.46 -14.15
CA PRO A 146 -14.66 -21.70 -15.39
C PRO A 146 -15.29 -22.56 -16.51
N PRO A 147 -16.28 -22.04 -17.26
CA PRO A 147 -16.75 -22.71 -18.47
C PRO A 147 -15.64 -22.77 -19.54
N ALA A 148 -15.58 -23.86 -20.30
CA ALA A 148 -14.47 -24.20 -21.20
C ALA A 148 -14.09 -23.13 -22.25
N ASN A 149 -15.04 -22.28 -22.64
CA ASN A 149 -14.88 -21.25 -23.68
C ASN A 149 -14.96 -19.83 -23.09
N VAL A 150 -14.67 -19.63 -21.81
CA VAL A 150 -14.73 -18.31 -21.14
C VAL A 150 -13.35 -17.89 -20.64
N ILE A 151 -13.00 -16.61 -20.89
CA ILE A 151 -11.72 -16.02 -20.47
C ILE A 151 -12.00 -14.71 -19.72
N PHE A 152 -11.45 -14.59 -18.51
CA PHE A 152 -11.42 -13.34 -17.74
C PHE A 152 -10.07 -12.63 -17.92
N ILE A 153 -10.10 -11.33 -18.17
CA ILE A 153 -8.92 -10.45 -18.17
C ILE A 153 -9.19 -9.32 -17.19
N LEU A 154 -8.66 -9.46 -15.98
CA LEU A 154 -8.78 -8.49 -14.91
C LEU A 154 -7.63 -7.49 -15.02
N ALA A 155 -7.90 -6.19 -15.16
CA ALA A 155 -6.88 -5.15 -15.22
C ALA A 155 -6.94 -4.25 -13.97
N THR A 156 -5.78 -3.90 -13.40
CA THR A 156 -5.71 -3.04 -12.20
C THR A 156 -4.45 -2.18 -12.14
N THR A 157 -4.57 -0.97 -11.61
CA THR A 157 -3.46 -0.13 -11.12
C THR A 157 -2.98 -0.52 -9.73
N GLU A 158 -3.86 -1.10 -8.89
CA GLU A 158 -3.58 -1.39 -7.49
C GLU A 158 -3.67 -2.89 -7.19
N PRO A 159 -2.60 -3.68 -7.43
CA PRO A 159 -2.60 -5.13 -7.14
C PRO A 159 -2.76 -5.46 -5.65
N HIS A 160 -2.37 -4.54 -4.76
CA HIS A 160 -2.42 -4.75 -3.31
C HIS A 160 -3.85 -4.75 -2.73
N LYS A 161 -4.83 -4.23 -3.47
CA LYS A 161 -6.26 -4.27 -3.12
C LYS A 161 -6.97 -5.53 -3.60
N ILE A 162 -6.32 -6.34 -4.45
CA ILE A 162 -6.91 -7.57 -5.01
C ILE A 162 -6.77 -8.70 -3.98
N PRO A 163 -7.86 -9.41 -3.62
CA PRO A 163 -7.77 -10.54 -2.70
C PRO A 163 -6.80 -11.61 -3.20
N ALA A 164 -5.97 -12.14 -2.30
CA ALA A 164 -4.98 -13.18 -2.64
C ALA A 164 -5.62 -14.44 -3.26
N THR A 165 -6.89 -14.72 -2.92
CA THR A 165 -7.71 -15.78 -3.52
C THR A 165 -7.98 -15.59 -5.01
N ILE A 166 -8.13 -14.35 -5.48
CA ILE A 166 -8.23 -14.01 -6.91
C ILE A 166 -6.84 -14.15 -7.55
N ILE A 167 -5.80 -13.59 -6.93
CA ILE A 167 -4.43 -13.63 -7.46
C ILE A 167 -3.99 -15.09 -7.68
N SER A 168 -4.25 -15.99 -6.74
CA SER A 168 -3.89 -17.42 -6.85
C SER A 168 -4.66 -18.21 -7.91
N ARG A 169 -5.72 -17.63 -8.50
CA ARG A 169 -6.57 -18.21 -9.55
C ARG A 169 -6.39 -17.50 -10.91
N THR A 170 -5.36 -16.66 -11.06
CA THR A 170 -5.11 -15.87 -12.27
C THR A 170 -3.66 -15.97 -12.73
N GLN A 171 -3.41 -15.94 -14.03
CA GLN A 171 -2.05 -15.70 -14.54
C GLN A 171 -1.73 -14.21 -14.43
N ARG A 172 -0.84 -13.84 -13.51
CA ARG A 172 -0.42 -12.45 -13.26
C ARG A 172 0.64 -11.98 -14.27
N TYR A 173 0.44 -10.78 -14.82
CA TYR A 173 1.38 -10.08 -15.70
C TYR A 173 1.61 -8.66 -15.19
N ASP A 174 2.86 -8.35 -14.82
CA ASP A 174 3.28 -7.06 -14.24
C ASP A 174 3.80 -6.09 -15.32
N PHE A 175 2.92 -5.22 -15.81
CA PHE A 175 3.22 -4.12 -16.73
C PHE A 175 4.08 -3.07 -16.05
N LYS A 176 5.20 -2.70 -16.67
CA LYS A 176 6.18 -1.75 -16.12
C LYS A 176 5.94 -0.34 -16.64
N ARG A 177 6.42 0.69 -15.92
CA ARG A 177 6.54 2.05 -16.46
C ARG A 177 7.39 1.99 -17.74
N ILE A 178 6.92 2.64 -18.81
CA ILE A 178 7.64 2.69 -20.10
C ILE A 178 8.80 3.68 -19.96
N GLN A 179 9.97 3.39 -20.55
CA GLN A 179 11.12 4.30 -20.47
C GLN A 179 10.86 5.60 -21.26
N PRO A 180 11.30 6.79 -20.79
CA PRO A 180 11.05 8.07 -21.47
C PRO A 180 11.52 8.08 -22.93
N LYS A 181 12.70 7.51 -23.23
CA LYS A 181 13.22 7.37 -24.60
C LYS A 181 12.25 6.60 -25.52
N VAL A 182 11.67 5.54 -24.99
CA VAL A 182 10.75 4.64 -25.72
C VAL A 182 9.35 5.27 -25.87
N ILE A 183 8.96 6.20 -25.01
CA ILE A 183 7.80 7.09 -25.21
C ILE A 183 8.09 8.10 -26.32
N LEU A 184 9.26 8.75 -26.29
CA LEU A 184 9.69 9.72 -27.30
C LEU A 184 9.72 9.10 -28.71
N GLU A 185 10.39 7.96 -28.88
CA GLU A 185 10.44 7.22 -30.16
C GLU A 185 9.04 6.90 -30.71
N ARG A 186 8.05 6.63 -29.83
CA ARG A 186 6.66 6.40 -30.24
C ARG A 186 5.92 7.69 -30.61
N MET A 187 6.21 8.82 -29.97
CA MET A 187 5.63 10.12 -30.34
C MET A 187 6.20 10.62 -31.65
N GLU A 188 7.51 10.50 -31.88
CA GLU A 188 8.16 10.82 -33.15
C GLU A 188 7.57 9.99 -34.31
N TYR A 189 7.39 8.67 -34.09
CA TYR A 189 6.73 7.80 -35.07
C TYR A 189 5.32 8.30 -35.42
N ILE A 190 4.51 8.65 -34.41
CA ILE A 190 3.12 9.12 -34.59
C ILE A 190 3.09 10.43 -35.37
N LEU A 191 3.86 11.43 -34.95
CA LEU A 191 3.90 12.76 -35.60
C LEU A 191 4.46 12.67 -37.03
N GLY A 192 5.39 11.74 -37.28
CA GLY A 192 5.89 11.44 -38.62
C GLY A 192 4.88 10.75 -39.54
N GLN A 193 3.92 10.00 -39.02
CA GLN A 193 2.79 9.46 -39.80
C GLN A 193 1.71 10.53 -40.04
N ASP A 194 1.37 11.32 -39.02
CA ASP A 194 0.36 12.39 -39.08
C ASP A 194 0.89 13.69 -39.75
N GLN A 195 2.17 13.70 -40.18
CA GLN A 195 2.89 14.81 -40.84
C GLN A 195 2.91 16.13 -40.05
N VAL A 196 3.00 16.04 -38.73
CA VAL A 196 3.00 17.19 -37.80
C VAL A 196 4.43 17.62 -37.50
N THR A 197 4.72 18.92 -37.61
CA THR A 197 5.98 19.53 -37.19
C THR A 197 6.14 19.51 -35.67
N TYR A 198 7.35 19.25 -35.17
CA TYR A 198 7.63 19.24 -33.74
C TYR A 198 9.05 19.69 -33.42
N ASP A 199 9.21 20.23 -32.21
CA ASP A 199 10.48 20.44 -31.55
C ASP A 199 10.87 19.16 -30.77
N ALA A 200 12.11 18.70 -30.94
CA ALA A 200 12.61 17.50 -30.28
C ALA A 200 12.67 17.65 -28.75
N ASP A 201 12.97 18.84 -28.22
CA ASP A 201 13.03 19.07 -26.78
C ASP A 201 11.62 19.17 -26.16
N ALA A 202 10.62 19.62 -26.93
CA ALA A 202 9.22 19.54 -26.53
C ALA A 202 8.78 18.08 -26.28
N LEU A 203 9.14 17.16 -27.18
CA LEU A 203 8.82 15.74 -27.00
C LEU A 203 9.53 15.12 -25.79
N LYS A 204 10.74 15.57 -25.45
CA LYS A 204 11.44 15.13 -24.24
C LYS A 204 10.72 15.60 -22.97
N VAL A 205 10.26 16.85 -22.92
CA VAL A 205 9.44 17.37 -21.81
C VAL A 205 8.17 16.53 -21.64
N ILE A 206 7.43 16.27 -22.72
CA ILE A 206 6.21 15.45 -22.70
C ILE A 206 6.51 14.01 -22.25
N ALA A 207 7.61 13.41 -22.74
CA ALA A 207 7.99 12.04 -22.38
C ALA A 207 8.38 11.88 -20.90
N LYS A 208 8.97 12.91 -20.28
CA LYS A 208 9.23 12.98 -18.83
C LYS A 208 7.94 13.18 -18.04
N ALA A 209 7.15 14.20 -18.40
CA ALA A 209 5.90 14.54 -17.71
C ALA A 209 4.86 13.40 -17.73
N ALA A 210 4.90 12.53 -18.74
CA ALA A 210 4.06 11.34 -18.85
C ALA A 210 4.41 10.20 -17.86
N GLU A 211 5.53 10.29 -17.13
CA GLU A 211 5.89 9.39 -16.02
C GLU A 211 5.95 7.88 -16.37
N GLY A 212 6.04 7.53 -17.66
CA GLY A 212 6.02 6.15 -18.13
C GLY A 212 4.65 5.62 -18.58
N GLY A 213 3.63 6.47 -18.67
CA GLY A 213 2.29 6.15 -19.18
C GLY A 213 2.06 6.68 -20.60
N MET A 214 2.01 5.80 -21.61
CA MET A 214 1.85 6.20 -23.02
C MET A 214 0.51 6.90 -23.30
N ARG A 215 -0.57 6.50 -22.61
CA ARG A 215 -1.89 7.17 -22.73
C ARG A 215 -1.79 8.65 -22.35
N ASP A 216 -1.02 8.93 -21.31
CA ASP A 216 -0.93 10.23 -20.68
C ASP A 216 0.05 11.12 -21.48
N ALA A 217 1.16 10.55 -21.98
CA ALA A 217 2.02 11.16 -23.01
C ALA A 217 1.22 11.62 -24.24
N LEU A 218 0.41 10.73 -24.82
CA LEU A 218 -0.41 11.06 -25.99
C LEU A 218 -1.55 12.04 -25.67
N SER A 219 -1.97 12.16 -24.42
CA SER A 219 -2.99 13.15 -24.02
C SER A 219 -2.39 14.54 -23.85
N ILE A 220 -1.16 14.63 -23.33
CA ILE A 220 -0.37 15.88 -23.26
C ILE A 220 -0.01 16.33 -24.69
N LEU A 221 0.36 15.40 -25.57
CA LEU A 221 0.67 15.70 -26.98
C LEU A 221 -0.55 16.24 -27.74
N ASP A 222 -1.74 15.63 -27.56
CA ASP A 222 -3.04 16.08 -28.09
C ASP A 222 -3.30 17.56 -27.72
N GLN A 223 -3.03 17.92 -26.46
CA GLN A 223 -3.23 19.25 -25.90
C GLN A 223 -2.17 20.25 -26.39
N ALA A 224 -0.89 19.87 -26.45
CA ALA A 224 0.20 20.72 -26.94
C ALA A 224 0.06 21.04 -28.44
N MET A 225 -0.49 20.10 -29.22
CA MET A 225 -0.91 20.34 -30.62
C MET A 225 -2.12 21.28 -30.70
N ALA A 226 -3.13 21.12 -29.83
CA ALA A 226 -4.34 21.94 -29.83
C ALA A 226 -4.11 23.39 -29.33
N TYR A 227 -3.05 23.64 -28.55
CA TYR A 227 -2.67 24.97 -28.06
C TYR A 227 -1.91 25.80 -29.11
N GLY A 228 -1.32 25.17 -30.13
CA GLY A 228 -0.48 25.84 -31.13
C GLY A 228 -1.26 26.41 -32.32
N ASP A 229 -0.86 27.61 -32.77
CA ASP A 229 -1.34 28.23 -34.01
C ASP A 229 -0.81 27.47 -35.25
N GLN A 230 -1.45 26.32 -35.54
CA GLN A 230 -1.36 25.52 -36.78
C GLN A 230 0.04 25.04 -37.21
N SER A 231 1.07 25.28 -36.40
CA SER A 231 2.49 25.09 -36.74
C SER A 231 3.19 23.96 -35.96
N GLY A 232 2.41 23.17 -35.21
CA GLY A 232 2.87 21.93 -34.57
C GLY A 232 3.21 22.08 -33.08
N VAL A 233 4.13 21.24 -32.59
CA VAL A 233 4.45 21.12 -31.16
C VAL A 233 5.74 21.87 -30.84
N SER A 234 5.63 23.05 -30.20
CA SER A 234 6.76 23.84 -29.71
C SER A 234 7.13 23.50 -28.26
N TYR A 235 8.36 23.85 -27.86
CA TYR A 235 8.84 23.71 -26.48
C TYR A 235 7.98 24.49 -25.47
N ASP A 236 7.63 25.75 -25.79
CA ASP A 236 6.80 26.58 -24.92
C ASP A 236 5.39 26.00 -24.74
N ASN A 237 4.77 25.48 -25.80
CA ASN A 237 3.44 24.83 -25.71
C ASN A 237 3.51 23.59 -24.82
N ALA A 238 4.56 22.78 -24.94
CA ALA A 238 4.74 21.60 -24.09
C ALA A 238 4.85 22.00 -22.60
N LEU A 239 5.65 23.02 -22.27
CA LEU A 239 5.79 23.51 -20.89
C LEU A 239 4.49 24.10 -20.32
N GLN A 240 3.72 24.85 -21.13
CA GLN A 240 2.42 25.39 -20.72
C GLN A 240 1.41 24.26 -20.44
N VAL A 241 1.40 23.21 -21.25
CA VAL A 241 0.47 22.07 -21.11
C VAL A 241 0.87 21.11 -19.98
N THR A 242 2.17 20.89 -19.72
CA THR A 242 2.60 20.06 -18.57
C THR A 242 2.60 20.82 -17.25
N GLY A 243 2.42 22.14 -17.27
CA GLY A 243 2.61 23.03 -16.11
C GLY A 243 4.07 23.14 -15.64
N SER A 244 5.02 22.50 -16.33
CA SER A 244 6.42 22.44 -15.91
C SER A 244 7.14 23.78 -16.06
N VAL A 245 8.14 23.99 -15.23
CA VAL A 245 9.07 25.13 -15.38
C VAL A 245 10.16 24.85 -16.40
N THR A 246 10.78 25.91 -16.94
CA THR A 246 11.98 25.77 -17.78
C THR A 246 13.14 25.26 -16.92
N ASN A 247 14.00 24.42 -17.48
CA ASN A 247 15.22 23.95 -16.80
C ASN A 247 16.12 25.10 -16.34
N GLN A 248 16.15 26.20 -17.11
CA GLN A 248 16.85 27.41 -16.72
C GLN A 248 16.30 28.00 -15.41
N LEU A 249 14.98 28.03 -15.21
CA LEU A 249 14.39 28.57 -13.98
C LEU A 249 14.68 27.66 -12.78
N LEU A 250 14.62 26.33 -12.94
CA LEU A 250 15.07 25.38 -11.90
C LEU A 250 16.54 25.61 -11.53
N THR A 251 17.38 25.81 -12.55
CA THR A 251 18.83 26.01 -12.42
C THR A 251 19.17 27.36 -11.77
N ASP A 252 18.46 28.43 -12.13
CA ASP A 252 18.55 29.75 -11.50
C ASP A 252 18.12 29.66 -10.03
N TYR A 253 16.98 29.01 -9.74
CA TYR A 253 16.46 28.82 -8.38
C TYR A 253 17.42 27.99 -7.50
N TYR A 254 17.98 26.88 -8.01
CA TYR A 254 19.02 26.13 -7.31
C TYR A 254 20.29 26.94 -7.07
N THR A 255 20.73 27.73 -8.07
CA THR A 255 21.89 28.62 -7.91
C THR A 255 21.64 29.66 -6.82
N GLN A 256 20.43 30.21 -6.72
CA GLN A 256 20.04 31.18 -5.70
C GLN A 256 19.97 30.56 -4.29
N ILE A 257 19.47 29.31 -4.15
CA ILE A 257 19.53 28.55 -2.89
C ILE A 257 20.98 28.31 -2.46
N VAL A 258 21.83 27.84 -3.37
CA VAL A 258 23.25 27.52 -3.08
C VAL A 258 24.05 28.78 -2.73
N ALA A 259 23.78 29.90 -3.41
CA ALA A 259 24.33 31.22 -3.08
C ALA A 259 23.72 31.86 -1.81
N LYS A 260 22.67 31.25 -1.25
CA LYS A 260 21.88 31.74 -0.09
C LYS A 260 21.21 33.10 -0.30
N ASP A 261 20.90 33.45 -1.56
CA ASP A 261 20.11 34.65 -1.87
C ASP A 261 18.61 34.35 -1.77
N THR A 262 18.10 34.41 -0.54
CA THR A 262 16.65 34.28 -0.23
C THR A 262 15.79 35.28 -1.02
N LYS A 263 16.31 36.46 -1.36
CA LYS A 263 15.54 37.48 -2.07
C LYS A 263 15.39 37.11 -3.54
N ALA A 264 16.47 36.67 -4.20
CA ALA A 264 16.40 36.20 -5.58
C ALA A 264 15.53 34.93 -5.69
N ALA A 265 15.70 33.98 -4.76
CA ALA A 265 14.93 32.73 -4.75
C ALA A 265 13.41 32.97 -4.62
N LEU A 266 12.99 33.88 -3.71
CA LEU A 266 11.57 34.25 -3.57
C LEU A 266 11.02 34.97 -4.80
N VAL A 267 11.82 35.79 -5.50
CA VAL A 267 11.39 36.44 -6.75
C VAL A 267 11.22 35.41 -7.87
N SER A 268 12.09 34.40 -7.95
CA SER A 268 11.94 33.27 -8.89
C SER A 268 10.66 32.47 -8.63
N VAL A 269 10.35 32.19 -7.35
CA VAL A 269 9.09 31.54 -6.94
C VAL A 269 7.87 32.39 -7.28
N GLN A 270 7.88 33.68 -6.92
CA GLN A 270 6.78 34.59 -7.22
C GLN A 270 6.51 34.66 -8.73
N LYS A 271 7.56 34.61 -9.56
CA LYS A 271 7.43 34.54 -11.01
C LYS A 271 6.68 33.27 -11.46
N VAL A 272 7.10 32.08 -11.00
CA VAL A 272 6.45 30.79 -11.35
C VAL A 272 4.95 30.82 -11.03
N LEU A 273 4.58 31.32 -9.85
CA LEU A 273 3.19 31.44 -9.42
C LEU A 273 2.44 32.50 -10.26
N SER A 274 3.07 33.62 -10.60
CA SER A 274 2.48 34.66 -11.46
C SER A 274 2.30 34.23 -12.93
N ASP A 275 3.15 33.31 -13.41
CA ASP A 275 3.04 32.66 -14.71
C ASP A 275 1.92 31.58 -14.73
N GLY A 276 1.18 31.42 -13.61
CA GLY A 276 0.02 30.52 -13.48
C GLY A 276 0.37 29.05 -13.29
N LYS A 277 1.60 28.72 -12.91
CA LYS A 277 2.09 27.35 -12.78
C LYS A 277 1.77 26.76 -11.41
N ASP A 278 1.55 25.45 -11.37
CA ASP A 278 1.15 24.74 -10.17
C ASP A 278 2.32 24.62 -9.16
N ALA A 279 2.06 25.02 -7.92
CA ALA A 279 3.04 25.04 -6.84
C ALA A 279 3.52 23.62 -6.43
N GLN A 280 2.63 22.62 -6.44
CA GLN A 280 3.00 21.24 -6.18
C GLN A 280 3.85 20.69 -7.33
N ARG A 281 3.53 21.05 -8.58
CA ARG A 281 4.32 20.62 -9.74
C ARG A 281 5.71 21.26 -9.76
N PHE A 282 5.84 22.53 -9.36
CA PHE A 282 7.16 23.14 -9.17
C PHE A 282 7.96 22.42 -8.06
N LEU A 283 7.31 22.01 -6.97
CA LEU A 283 7.95 21.23 -5.90
C LEU A 283 8.42 19.85 -6.39
N GLU A 284 7.63 19.17 -7.22
CA GLU A 284 7.98 17.91 -7.88
C GLU A 284 9.17 18.07 -8.84
N ASP A 285 9.13 19.08 -9.72
CA ASP A 285 10.22 19.42 -10.65
C ASP A 285 11.53 19.74 -9.90
N VAL A 286 11.47 20.52 -8.81
CA VAL A 286 12.61 20.83 -7.92
C VAL A 286 13.14 19.55 -7.23
N THR A 287 12.25 18.69 -6.74
CA THR A 287 12.65 17.42 -6.08
C THR A 287 13.38 16.50 -7.06
N ALA A 288 12.84 16.33 -8.27
CA ALA A 288 13.48 15.59 -9.34
C ALA A 288 14.86 16.18 -9.72
N TYR A 289 14.98 17.51 -9.76
CA TYR A 289 16.26 18.19 -10.02
C TYR A 289 17.31 17.88 -8.94
N SER A 290 16.96 17.93 -7.64
CA SER A 290 17.88 17.50 -6.57
C SER A 290 18.25 16.01 -6.63
N GLN A 291 17.29 15.14 -6.96
CA GLN A 291 17.58 13.71 -7.15
C GLN A 291 18.57 13.51 -8.30
N ASN A 292 18.34 14.19 -9.43
CA ASN A 292 19.22 14.12 -10.60
C ASN A 292 20.63 14.67 -10.29
N LEU A 293 20.77 15.75 -9.52
CA LEU A 293 22.08 16.25 -9.07
C LEU A 293 22.83 15.19 -8.25
N LEU A 294 22.17 14.58 -7.26
CA LEU A 294 22.75 13.55 -6.40
C LEU A 294 23.16 12.30 -7.19
N LEU A 295 22.32 11.87 -8.15
CA LEU A 295 22.61 10.73 -9.01
C LEU A 295 23.75 11.04 -9.99
N TYR A 296 23.83 12.26 -10.54
CA TYR A 296 24.88 12.66 -11.47
C TYR A 296 26.27 12.72 -10.80
N GLN A 297 26.32 13.00 -9.49
CA GLN A 297 27.54 12.89 -8.68
C GLN A 297 28.05 11.45 -8.52
N GLN A 298 27.22 10.43 -8.78
CA GLN A 298 27.58 9.01 -8.66
C GLN A 298 27.73 8.32 -10.03
N ASP A 299 26.81 8.58 -10.96
CA ASP A 299 26.79 8.06 -12.32
C ASP A 299 26.27 9.13 -13.32
N PRO A 300 27.19 9.87 -13.97
CA PRO A 300 26.83 10.83 -15.01
C PRO A 300 26.16 10.20 -16.25
N GLU A 301 26.47 8.96 -16.63
CA GLU A 301 25.91 8.34 -17.83
C GLU A 301 24.45 7.95 -17.63
N MET A 302 24.12 7.39 -16.47
CA MET A 302 22.74 7.04 -16.12
C MET A 302 21.81 8.27 -16.17
N VAL A 303 22.24 9.39 -15.59
CA VAL A 303 21.41 10.61 -15.58
C VAL A 303 21.30 11.22 -16.98
N ASN A 304 22.36 11.21 -17.80
CA ASN A 304 22.26 11.62 -19.22
C ASN A 304 21.22 10.79 -20.01
N GLN A 305 21.10 9.49 -19.73
CA GLN A 305 20.10 8.62 -20.36
C GLN A 305 18.68 8.87 -19.84
N MET A 306 18.50 9.09 -18.53
CA MET A 306 17.20 9.43 -17.93
C MET A 306 16.70 10.80 -18.41
N GLU A 307 17.59 11.79 -18.46
CA GLU A 307 17.27 13.17 -18.83
C GLU A 307 17.15 13.41 -20.34
N LEU A 308 17.29 12.37 -21.17
CA LEU A 308 17.23 12.43 -22.63
C LEU A 308 18.25 13.42 -23.22
N GLY A 309 19.42 13.50 -22.59
CA GLY A 309 20.51 14.42 -22.93
C GLY A 309 20.29 15.89 -22.55
N ILE A 310 19.18 16.26 -21.91
CA ILE A 310 18.95 17.63 -21.45
C ILE A 310 19.68 17.87 -20.12
N ILE A 311 21.01 18.08 -20.18
CA ILE A 311 21.83 18.45 -19.02
C ILE A 311 22.70 19.67 -19.37
N ASP A 312 22.25 20.84 -18.89
CA ASP A 312 22.89 22.12 -19.08
C ASP A 312 24.29 22.18 -18.44
N GLU A 313 25.18 23.05 -18.95
CA GLU A 313 26.51 23.23 -18.33
C GLU A 313 26.43 23.78 -16.90
N GLN A 314 25.41 24.61 -16.61
CA GLN A 314 25.15 25.11 -15.27
C GLN A 314 24.74 24.00 -14.29
N PHE A 315 23.94 23.01 -14.71
CA PHE A 315 23.64 21.82 -13.89
C PHE A 315 24.93 21.09 -13.50
N LYS A 316 25.86 20.93 -14.44
CA LYS A 316 27.16 20.29 -14.20
C LYS A 316 28.00 21.10 -13.21
N GLN A 317 27.99 22.43 -13.31
CA GLN A 317 28.66 23.32 -12.35
C GLN A 317 28.05 23.22 -10.95
N ILE A 318 26.72 23.22 -10.81
CA ILE A 318 26.03 23.03 -9.52
C ILE A 318 26.38 21.67 -8.92
N SER A 319 26.36 20.59 -9.72
CA SER A 319 26.72 19.24 -9.28
C SER A 319 28.16 19.12 -8.74
N ALA A 320 29.06 20.02 -9.15
CA ALA A 320 30.44 20.08 -8.66
C ALA A 320 30.64 21.03 -7.46
N GLN A 321 29.64 21.87 -7.13
CA GLN A 321 29.71 22.85 -6.02
C GLN A 321 28.94 22.42 -4.77
N VAL A 322 27.88 21.61 -4.90
CA VAL A 322 26.99 21.25 -3.78
C VAL A 322 27.39 19.92 -3.14
N ASN A 323 27.65 19.92 -1.82
CA ASN A 323 27.94 18.70 -1.07
C ASN A 323 26.72 17.75 -1.04
N PRO A 324 26.91 16.42 -1.17
CA PRO A 324 25.82 15.44 -1.11
C PRO A 324 24.95 15.56 0.15
N GLU A 325 25.55 15.84 1.31
CA GLU A 325 24.84 16.05 2.58
C GLU A 325 23.82 17.20 2.51
N THR A 326 24.16 18.28 1.80
CA THR A 326 23.24 19.40 1.57
C THR A 326 22.11 19.00 0.63
N ILE A 327 22.37 18.16 -0.38
CA ILE A 327 21.33 17.65 -1.28
C ILE A 327 20.35 16.74 -0.52
N TYR A 328 20.84 15.86 0.36
CA TYR A 328 19.97 15.05 1.23
C TYR A 328 19.09 15.94 2.12
N GLN A 329 19.66 16.97 2.76
CA GLN A 329 18.88 17.92 3.58
C GLN A 329 17.82 18.66 2.74
N ILE A 330 18.15 19.09 1.53
CA ILE A 330 17.18 19.70 0.61
C ILE A 330 16.05 18.70 0.28
N ILE A 331 16.36 17.44 -0.02
CA ILE A 331 15.37 16.40 -0.34
C ILE A 331 14.46 16.08 0.86
N ASP A 332 14.99 15.99 2.09
CA ASP A 332 14.19 15.77 3.30
C ASP A 332 13.18 16.91 3.50
N GLU A 333 13.64 18.16 3.35
CA GLU A 333 12.84 19.38 3.48
C GLU A 333 11.74 19.50 2.41
N LEU A 334 12.08 19.17 1.16
CA LEU A 334 11.11 19.09 0.05
C LEU A 334 10.01 18.05 0.34
N ASN A 335 10.37 16.89 0.91
CA ASN A 335 9.42 15.83 1.27
C ASN A 335 8.52 16.20 2.46
N GLU A 336 9.04 16.87 3.50
CA GLU A 336 8.22 17.38 4.62
C GLU A 336 7.15 18.36 4.09
N VAL A 337 7.55 19.26 3.20
CA VAL A 337 6.67 20.27 2.63
C VAL A 337 5.68 19.68 1.61
N ALA A 338 6.07 18.70 0.79
CA ALA A 338 5.19 18.02 -0.16
C ALA A 338 4.00 17.33 0.53
N ASN A 339 4.26 16.63 1.64
CA ASN A 339 3.23 16.01 2.45
C ASN A 339 2.30 17.05 3.11
N SER A 340 2.81 18.25 3.41
CA SER A 340 2.04 19.34 4.01
C SER A 340 1.17 20.08 2.99
N MET A 341 1.71 20.37 1.80
CA MET A 341 0.97 21.04 0.72
C MET A 341 -0.28 20.26 0.29
N ARG A 342 -0.21 18.92 0.27
CA ARG A 342 -1.30 18.01 -0.15
C ARG A 342 -2.64 18.21 0.60
N TYR A 343 -2.61 18.83 1.77
CA TYR A 343 -3.80 19.13 2.58
C TYR A 343 -3.98 20.63 2.86
N SER A 344 -3.19 21.49 2.22
CA SER A 344 -3.20 22.94 2.40
C SER A 344 -4.22 23.62 1.47
N MET A 345 -4.82 24.71 1.95
CA MET A 345 -5.63 25.63 1.12
C MET A 345 -4.77 26.73 0.47
N HIS A 346 -3.49 26.84 0.84
CA HIS A 346 -2.55 27.84 0.34
C HIS A 346 -1.16 27.20 0.10
N PRO A 347 -0.97 26.44 -0.99
CA PRO A 347 0.32 25.83 -1.32
C PRO A 347 1.46 26.86 -1.46
N ASP A 348 1.17 28.00 -2.07
CA ASP A 348 2.09 29.11 -2.33
C ASP A 348 2.91 29.51 -1.10
N VAL A 349 2.23 29.69 0.05
CA VAL A 349 2.84 30.08 1.33
C VAL A 349 3.81 29.02 1.84
N TYR A 350 3.49 27.74 1.65
CA TYR A 350 4.42 26.65 1.99
C TYR A 350 5.66 26.67 1.09
N LEU A 351 5.53 27.13 -0.16
CA LEU A 351 6.64 27.22 -1.11
C LEU A 351 7.55 28.42 -0.81
N GLU A 352 6.99 29.56 -0.44
CA GLU A 352 7.75 30.71 0.08
C GLU A 352 8.49 30.35 1.38
N VAL A 353 7.82 29.72 2.35
CA VAL A 353 8.43 29.31 3.62
C VAL A 353 9.52 28.26 3.41
N LEU A 354 9.30 27.28 2.52
CA LEU A 354 10.32 26.33 2.08
C LEU A 354 11.53 27.06 1.49
N THR A 355 11.33 28.01 0.59
CA THR A 355 12.41 28.77 -0.06
C THR A 355 13.33 29.43 0.97
N VAL A 356 12.74 30.03 2.01
CA VAL A 356 13.48 30.60 3.15
C VAL A 356 14.18 29.49 3.96
N LYS A 357 13.52 28.36 4.24
CA LYS A 357 14.11 27.24 4.99
C LYS A 357 15.33 26.66 4.27
N LEU A 358 15.26 26.51 2.94
CA LEU A 358 16.34 25.98 2.09
C LEU A 358 17.57 26.91 2.03
N THR A 359 17.40 28.23 1.83
CA THR A 359 18.55 29.16 1.80
C THR A 359 19.26 29.27 3.16
N HIS A 360 18.52 29.06 4.25
CA HIS A 360 19.06 29.06 5.61
C HIS A 360 19.68 27.72 6.07
N LEU A 361 19.69 26.65 5.26
CA LEU A 361 20.35 25.38 5.61
C LEU A 361 21.86 25.56 5.88
N THR A 362 22.28 25.37 7.14
CA THR A 362 23.69 25.26 7.53
C THR A 362 24.06 23.82 7.84
N SER A 363 25.29 23.42 7.52
CA SER A 363 25.82 22.07 7.78
C SER A 363 26.15 21.81 9.27
N GLU A 364 25.37 22.41 10.18
CA GLU A 364 25.68 22.49 11.62
C GLU A 364 24.98 21.41 12.46
N LYS A 365 24.24 20.47 11.86
CA LYS A 365 23.68 19.30 12.57
C LYS A 365 24.74 18.41 13.24
N THR A 366 26.02 18.58 12.91
CA THR A 366 27.18 17.94 13.57
C THR A 366 27.58 18.59 14.90
N ALA A 367 27.11 19.82 15.21
CA ALA A 367 27.49 20.53 16.44
C ALA A 367 26.73 20.03 17.68
N THR A 368 25.46 19.63 17.52
CA THR A 368 24.57 19.28 18.63
C THR A 368 25.01 18.01 19.37
N THR A 369 25.53 17.01 18.64
CA THR A 369 25.99 15.73 19.21
C THR A 369 27.19 15.90 20.14
N VAL A 370 28.14 16.78 19.81
CA VAL A 370 29.36 16.97 20.63
C VAL A 370 29.04 17.47 22.04
N VAL A 371 28.01 18.33 22.16
CA VAL A 371 27.54 18.83 23.46
C VAL A 371 26.84 17.73 24.26
N THR A 372 26.07 16.85 23.60
CA THR A 372 25.43 15.71 24.27
C THR A 372 26.44 14.66 24.70
N GLU A 373 27.44 14.35 23.87
CA GLU A 373 28.51 13.39 24.20
C GLU A 373 29.36 13.86 25.39
N ALA A 374 29.71 15.15 25.45
CA ALA A 374 30.41 15.72 26.59
C ALA A 374 29.60 15.66 27.89
N SER A 375 28.28 15.88 27.84
CA SER A 375 27.40 15.72 29.02
C SER A 375 27.32 14.26 29.44
N ASN A 376 27.06 13.36 28.49
CA ASN A 376 26.90 11.93 28.73
C ASN A 376 28.17 11.28 29.28
N GLN A 377 29.37 11.70 28.83
CA GLN A 377 30.64 11.19 29.35
C GLN A 377 30.83 11.51 30.84
N ASN A 378 30.52 12.75 31.27
CA ASN A 378 30.60 13.15 32.67
C ASN A 378 29.61 12.36 33.55
N GLU A 379 28.38 12.13 33.08
CA GLU A 379 27.40 11.30 33.80
C GLU A 379 27.83 9.83 33.86
N ILE A 380 28.41 9.28 32.79
CA ILE A 380 28.92 7.90 32.74
C ILE A 380 30.09 7.73 33.72
N GLU A 381 31.02 8.68 33.83
CA GLU A 381 32.12 8.61 34.81
C GLU A 381 31.61 8.68 36.26
N GLN A 382 30.64 9.56 36.55
CA GLN A 382 30.02 9.62 37.88
C GLN A 382 29.26 8.33 38.23
N LEU A 383 28.53 7.75 37.29
CA LEU A 383 27.83 6.48 37.47
C LEU A 383 28.82 5.31 37.67
N GLN A 384 29.95 5.29 36.96
CA GLN A 384 31.00 4.29 37.19
C GLN A 384 31.61 4.40 38.59
N GLN A 385 31.90 5.63 39.07
CA GLN A 385 32.40 5.85 40.43
C GLN A 385 31.39 5.43 41.50
N GLN A 386 30.08 5.73 41.32
CA GLN A 386 29.04 5.26 42.23
C GLN A 386 28.93 3.73 42.25
N VAL A 387 28.96 3.08 41.08
CA VAL A 387 28.95 1.61 40.99
C VAL A 387 30.17 0.99 41.69
N GLN A 388 31.34 1.60 41.56
CA GLN A 388 32.56 1.13 42.24
C GLN A 388 32.46 1.27 43.77
N GLN A 389 32.00 2.42 44.28
CA GLN A 389 31.77 2.61 45.72
C GLN A 389 30.72 1.62 46.28
N LEU A 390 29.63 1.36 45.53
CA LEU A 390 28.61 0.39 45.93
C LEU A 390 29.16 -1.06 45.92
N GLN A 391 30.08 -1.39 45.02
CA GLN A 391 30.77 -2.69 45.03
C GLN A 391 31.72 -2.83 46.23
N GLU A 392 32.43 -1.77 46.63
CA GLU A 392 33.28 -1.77 47.83
C GLU A 392 32.47 -1.86 49.14
N GLN A 393 31.30 -1.20 49.20
CA GLN A 393 30.34 -1.38 50.29
C GLN A 393 29.78 -2.81 50.34
N LEU A 394 29.42 -3.40 49.19
CA LEU A 394 28.99 -4.81 49.13
C LEU A 394 30.11 -5.82 49.41
N ALA A 395 31.39 -5.46 49.21
CA ALA A 395 32.53 -6.29 49.58
C ALA A 395 32.78 -6.28 51.10
N SER A 396 32.73 -5.10 51.72
CA SER A 396 32.89 -4.95 53.18
C SER A 396 31.73 -5.58 53.97
N LEU A 397 30.48 -5.46 53.49
CA LEU A 397 29.30 -6.10 54.09
C LEU A 397 29.31 -7.65 54.02
N LYS A 398 30.18 -8.27 53.21
CA LYS A 398 30.24 -9.74 53.06
C LYS A 398 31.16 -10.45 54.05
N ASN A 399 31.88 -9.74 54.92
CA ASN A 399 33.02 -10.29 55.67
C ASN A 399 32.75 -10.65 57.14
N THR A 400 31.48 -10.80 57.54
CA THR A 400 31.05 -11.04 58.95
C THR A 400 30.22 -12.32 59.16
N GLN A 401 30.79 -13.47 58.74
CA GLN A 401 30.50 -14.83 59.24
C GLN A 401 29.07 -15.42 59.01
N PRO A 402 28.84 -16.74 59.26
CA PRO A 402 29.54 -17.87 58.65
C PRO A 402 28.58 -18.87 57.93
N SER A 403 29.15 -19.90 57.30
CA SER A 403 28.45 -20.95 56.51
C SER A 403 28.15 -22.22 57.35
N PRO A 404 27.50 -23.31 56.83
CA PRO A 404 26.88 -23.51 55.50
C PRO A 404 25.49 -24.21 55.47
N ALA A 405 24.78 -24.11 54.34
CA ALA A 405 23.79 -25.09 53.88
C ALA A 405 23.72 -25.09 52.33
N SER A 406 23.46 -26.23 51.69
CA SER A 406 23.74 -26.45 50.26
C SER A 406 22.49 -26.64 49.38
N VAL A 407 22.39 -25.87 48.27
CA VAL A 407 21.52 -26.16 47.11
C VAL A 407 22.29 -25.84 45.80
N SER A 408 21.85 -26.39 44.67
CA SER A 408 22.54 -26.52 43.38
C SER A 408 22.70 -25.25 42.52
N ALA A 409 23.56 -25.36 41.50
CA ALA A 409 24.03 -24.23 40.67
C ALA A 409 23.06 -23.78 39.55
N PRO A 410 23.06 -22.47 39.19
CA PRO A 410 22.26 -21.94 38.08
C PRO A 410 22.94 -22.09 36.70
N VAL A 411 22.13 -22.27 35.66
CA VAL A 411 22.56 -22.45 34.26
C VAL A 411 22.93 -21.13 33.59
N LYS A 412 24.01 -21.14 32.77
CA LYS A 412 24.42 -19.99 31.94
C LYS A 412 23.29 -19.55 30.99
N LYS A 413 22.96 -18.26 30.99
CA LYS A 413 22.12 -17.62 29.95
C LYS A 413 23.01 -16.82 28.99
N THR A 414 22.99 -17.19 27.71
CA THR A 414 23.52 -16.36 26.62
C THR A 414 22.54 -15.23 26.27
N PRO A 415 23.02 -14.08 25.74
CA PRO A 415 22.14 -12.98 25.35
C PRO A 415 21.27 -13.37 24.15
N LYS A 416 19.96 -13.13 24.24
CA LYS A 416 19.04 -13.21 23.09
C LYS A 416 19.08 -11.91 22.30
N LYS A 417 18.96 -12.01 20.97
CA LYS A 417 18.74 -10.88 20.06
C LYS A 417 17.47 -10.13 20.44
N SER A 418 17.46 -8.81 20.27
CA SER A 418 16.27 -7.98 20.40
C SER A 418 15.28 -8.25 19.27
N ALA A 419 14.02 -8.41 19.64
CA ALA A 419 12.86 -8.14 18.80
C ALA A 419 11.97 -7.18 19.59
N ASN A 420 11.39 -6.17 18.95
CA ASN A 420 10.49 -5.22 19.59
C ASN A 420 9.12 -5.87 19.84
N GLY A 421 9.05 -6.73 20.86
CA GLY A 421 7.81 -7.34 21.32
C GLY A 421 6.91 -6.31 22.01
N ILE A 422 5.62 -6.35 21.65
CA ILE A 422 4.58 -5.53 22.28
C ILE A 422 4.42 -5.99 23.74
N LYS A 423 4.38 -5.04 24.69
CA LYS A 423 4.31 -5.35 26.13
C LYS A 423 2.86 -5.34 26.62
N VAL A 424 2.16 -6.45 26.42
CA VAL A 424 0.84 -6.67 27.03
C VAL A 424 0.95 -6.73 28.56
N ALA A 425 0.09 -5.99 29.27
CA ALA A 425 0.12 -5.86 30.71
C ALA A 425 -0.56 -7.04 31.43
N LEU A 426 0.03 -8.24 31.33
CA LEU A 426 -0.54 -9.51 31.85
C LEU A 426 -1.04 -9.44 33.30
N ASN A 427 -0.36 -8.66 34.15
CA ASN A 427 -0.75 -8.43 35.56
C ASN A 427 -2.15 -7.79 35.73
N LYS A 428 -2.68 -7.10 34.70
CA LYS A 428 -4.07 -6.60 34.67
C LYS A 428 -5.06 -7.59 34.03
N VAL A 429 -4.58 -8.52 33.19
CA VAL A 429 -5.41 -9.45 32.43
C VAL A 429 -5.86 -10.63 33.31
N TYR A 430 -4.96 -11.21 34.10
CA TYR A 430 -5.27 -12.41 34.89
C TYR A 430 -6.35 -12.21 35.98
N PRO A 431 -6.39 -11.10 36.75
CA PRO A 431 -7.45 -10.87 37.74
C PRO A 431 -8.86 -10.79 37.12
N VAL A 432 -8.98 -10.25 35.90
CA VAL A 432 -10.26 -10.23 35.17
C VAL A 432 -10.64 -11.64 34.70
N LEU A 433 -9.67 -12.45 34.28
CA LEU A 433 -9.88 -13.87 33.93
C LEU A 433 -10.24 -14.74 35.14
N ASP A 434 -9.77 -14.42 36.35
CA ASP A 434 -10.08 -15.17 37.57
C ASP A 434 -11.56 -15.12 37.97
N HIS A 435 -12.24 -14.03 37.62
CA HIS A 435 -13.67 -13.79 37.90
C HIS A 435 -14.53 -13.69 36.64
N ALA A 436 -14.02 -14.10 35.47
CA ALA A 436 -14.74 -13.96 34.20
C ALA A 436 -15.93 -14.93 34.09
N THR A 437 -17.11 -14.42 33.74
CA THR A 437 -18.32 -15.24 33.54
C THR A 437 -18.90 -15.10 32.15
N ARG A 438 -19.56 -16.15 31.65
CA ARG A 438 -20.19 -16.16 30.32
C ARG A 438 -21.35 -15.16 30.24
N ALA A 439 -22.14 -15.06 31.31
CA ALA A 439 -23.24 -14.09 31.42
C ALA A 439 -22.76 -12.63 31.36
N ALA A 440 -21.67 -12.28 32.06
CA ALA A 440 -21.09 -10.94 32.00
C ALA A 440 -20.57 -10.61 30.57
N LEU A 441 -19.88 -11.57 29.93
CA LEU A 441 -19.40 -11.43 28.55
C LEU A 441 -20.54 -11.16 27.56
N ASP A 442 -21.61 -11.96 27.62
CA ASP A 442 -22.70 -11.86 26.63
C ASP A 442 -23.58 -10.61 26.89
N TYR A 443 -23.73 -10.16 28.14
CA TYR A 443 -24.30 -8.85 28.48
C TYR A 443 -23.45 -7.69 27.93
N GLN A 444 -22.12 -7.74 28.08
CA GLN A 444 -21.24 -6.70 27.56
C GLN A 444 -21.23 -6.66 26.03
N LYS A 445 -21.29 -7.82 25.35
CA LYS A 445 -21.42 -7.88 23.89
C LYS A 445 -22.71 -7.24 23.38
N ALA A 446 -23.84 -7.47 24.06
CA ALA A 446 -25.13 -6.89 23.67
C ALA A 446 -25.10 -5.36 23.74
N ASN A 447 -24.49 -4.79 24.79
CA ASN A 447 -24.45 -3.34 25.01
C ASN A 447 -23.25 -2.63 24.35
N TRP A 448 -22.32 -3.38 23.73
CA TRP A 448 -21.07 -2.84 23.17
C TRP A 448 -21.31 -1.79 22.07
N SER A 449 -22.28 -2.05 21.17
CA SER A 449 -22.61 -1.12 20.08
C SER A 449 -23.07 0.24 20.61
N ASP A 450 -23.95 0.22 21.61
CA ASP A 450 -24.55 1.42 22.17
C ASP A 450 -23.51 2.23 22.95
N LEU A 451 -22.62 1.55 23.69
CA LEU A 451 -21.50 2.20 24.36
C LEU A 451 -20.58 2.92 23.37
N LEU A 452 -20.23 2.29 22.24
CA LEU A 452 -19.43 2.93 21.19
C LEU A 452 -20.13 4.16 20.57
N THR A 453 -21.47 4.27 20.63
CA THR A 453 -22.18 5.47 20.19
C THR A 453 -22.03 6.67 21.14
N THR A 454 -21.65 6.44 22.40
CA THR A 454 -21.39 7.51 23.38
C THR A 454 -20.01 8.15 23.25
N LEU A 455 -19.05 7.44 22.62
CA LEU A 455 -17.69 7.94 22.37
C LEU A 455 -17.66 9.01 21.27
N SER A 456 -16.66 9.90 21.33
CA SER A 456 -16.40 10.88 20.28
C SER A 456 -16.05 10.24 18.92
N VAL A 457 -16.16 11.00 17.83
CA VAL A 457 -15.92 10.50 16.46
C VAL A 457 -14.50 9.93 16.29
N THR A 458 -13.50 10.56 16.92
CA THR A 458 -12.10 10.12 16.89
C THR A 458 -11.87 8.83 17.70
N GLN A 459 -12.44 8.74 18.91
CA GLN A 459 -12.35 7.54 19.76
C GLN A 459 -13.08 6.35 19.13
N ARG A 460 -14.28 6.58 18.56
CA ARG A 460 -15.05 5.56 17.85
C ARG A 460 -14.32 5.00 16.64
N ALA A 461 -13.54 5.82 15.93
CA ALA A 461 -12.71 5.37 14.83
C ALA A 461 -11.55 4.45 15.28
N VAL A 462 -11.01 4.62 16.49
CA VAL A 462 -10.02 3.70 17.08
C VAL A 462 -10.68 2.38 17.50
N MET A 463 -11.89 2.46 18.09
CA MET A 463 -12.63 1.30 18.60
C MET A 463 -13.42 0.51 17.54
N HIS A 464 -13.49 0.99 16.29
CA HIS A 464 -14.29 0.38 15.20
C HIS A 464 -13.91 -1.09 14.91
N VAL A 465 -12.69 -1.52 15.24
CA VAL A 465 -12.22 -2.90 15.06
C VAL A 465 -11.75 -3.47 16.40
N SER A 466 -12.66 -3.45 17.38
CA SER A 466 -12.43 -3.94 18.74
C SER A 466 -13.64 -4.69 19.30
N LYS A 467 -13.40 -5.74 20.09
CA LYS A 467 -14.45 -6.66 20.59
C LYS A 467 -14.16 -7.18 22.01
N PRO A 468 -15.16 -7.23 22.93
CA PRO A 468 -14.98 -7.81 24.25
C PRO A 468 -14.81 -9.34 24.17
N VAL A 469 -13.72 -9.87 24.73
CA VAL A 469 -13.32 -11.29 24.65
C VAL A 469 -13.34 -12.01 26.01
N ALA A 470 -13.35 -11.27 27.12
CA ALA A 470 -13.67 -11.76 28.46
C ALA A 470 -14.22 -10.60 29.31
N ALA A 471 -15.09 -10.90 30.27
CA ALA A 471 -15.62 -9.92 31.21
C ALA A 471 -15.91 -10.56 32.58
N SER A 472 -15.62 -9.83 33.64
CA SER A 472 -16.02 -10.09 35.02
C SER A 472 -16.86 -8.93 35.56
N ASP A 473 -17.31 -9.02 36.81
CA ASP A 473 -18.05 -7.94 37.47
C ASP A 473 -17.22 -6.65 37.69
N ASP A 474 -15.88 -6.76 37.69
CA ASP A 474 -14.91 -5.67 37.96
C ASP A 474 -14.12 -5.22 36.71
N GLY A 475 -14.27 -5.88 35.55
CA GLY A 475 -13.52 -5.50 34.35
C GLY A 475 -13.82 -6.24 33.06
N VAL A 476 -13.42 -5.64 31.94
CA VAL A 476 -13.62 -6.15 30.57
C VAL A 476 -12.30 -6.18 29.81
N ILE A 477 -12.00 -7.33 29.20
CA ILE A 477 -10.86 -7.48 28.28
C ILE A 477 -11.37 -7.31 26.84
N VAL A 478 -10.78 -6.35 26.12
CA VAL A 478 -11.14 -5.99 24.75
C VAL A 478 -9.98 -6.30 23.81
N ALA A 479 -10.23 -7.12 22.79
CA ALA A 479 -9.26 -7.46 21.77
C ALA A 479 -9.35 -6.49 20.58
N PHE A 480 -8.19 -6.20 19.97
CA PHE A 480 -8.06 -5.47 18.70
C PHE A 480 -7.44 -6.35 17.62
N ASP A 481 -8.04 -6.33 16.44
CA ASP A 481 -7.58 -7.07 15.26
C ASP A 481 -6.27 -6.47 14.68
N TYR A 482 -5.95 -5.20 15.02
CA TYR A 482 -4.75 -4.50 14.56
C TYR A 482 -3.89 -3.97 15.71
N SER A 483 -2.60 -4.31 15.70
CA SER A 483 -1.63 -3.96 16.75
C SER A 483 -1.37 -2.46 16.93
N PHE A 484 -1.49 -1.65 15.86
CA PHE A 484 -1.34 -0.20 15.96
C PHE A 484 -2.57 0.49 16.61
N LEU A 485 -3.78 -0.07 16.44
CA LEU A 485 -4.97 0.40 17.14
C LEU A 485 -4.90 0.08 18.63
N PHE A 486 -4.43 -1.14 18.97
CA PHE A 486 -4.11 -1.51 20.36
C PHE A 486 -3.13 -0.52 21.00
N GLN A 487 -2.01 -0.20 20.33
CA GLN A 487 -1.03 0.76 20.85
C GLN A 487 -1.64 2.16 21.05
N LYS A 488 -2.42 2.64 20.07
CA LYS A 488 -3.07 3.94 20.15
C LYS A 488 -4.09 4.01 21.30
N ALA A 489 -4.95 3.00 21.44
CA ALA A 489 -5.90 2.89 22.54
C ALA A 489 -5.20 2.79 23.90
N GLN A 490 -4.09 2.04 24.00
CA GLN A 490 -3.30 1.93 25.23
C GLN A 490 -2.59 3.25 25.62
N SER A 491 -2.32 4.14 24.65
CA SER A 491 -1.75 5.47 24.91
C SER A 491 -2.78 6.58 25.17
N ASP A 492 -4.07 6.33 24.91
CA ASP A 492 -5.14 7.32 24.97
C ASP A 492 -5.92 7.17 26.29
N GLN A 493 -5.49 7.91 27.31
CA GLN A 493 -6.11 7.86 28.64
C GLN A 493 -7.53 8.44 28.62
N GLU A 494 -7.83 9.43 27.77
CA GLU A 494 -9.19 9.98 27.63
C GLU A 494 -10.16 8.94 27.04
N LEU A 495 -9.69 8.09 26.13
CA LEU A 495 -10.44 6.94 25.61
C LEU A 495 -10.66 5.87 26.67
N VAL A 496 -9.66 5.55 27.50
CA VAL A 496 -9.82 4.61 28.63
C VAL A 496 -10.85 5.15 29.62
N ASP A 497 -10.68 6.38 30.08
CA ASP A 497 -11.56 7.02 31.05
C ASP A 497 -12.99 7.14 30.50
N ALA A 498 -13.17 7.43 29.21
CA ALA A 498 -14.49 7.47 28.57
C ALA A 498 -15.15 6.10 28.46
N LEU A 499 -14.39 5.03 28.22
CA LEU A 499 -14.91 3.65 28.20
C LEU A 499 -15.29 3.18 29.60
N GLU A 500 -14.46 3.41 30.61
CA GLU A 500 -14.77 3.05 32.01
C GLU A 500 -16.01 3.84 32.49
N ASN A 501 -16.07 5.16 32.28
CA ASN A 501 -17.29 5.96 32.57
C ASN A 501 -18.52 5.52 31.76
N GLY A 502 -18.35 4.93 30.58
CA GLY A 502 -19.43 4.35 29.77
C GLY A 502 -19.95 3.05 30.37
N LEU A 503 -19.04 2.13 30.74
CA LEU A 503 -19.38 0.87 31.39
C LEU A 503 -20.00 1.08 32.76
N ASP A 504 -19.50 2.03 33.56
CA ASP A 504 -20.04 2.38 34.87
C ASP A 504 -21.50 2.88 34.78
N ARG A 505 -21.86 3.60 33.70
CA ARG A 505 -23.24 4.04 33.45
C ARG A 505 -24.18 2.94 32.99
N VAL A 506 -23.68 1.95 32.24
CA VAL A 506 -24.47 0.82 31.74
C VAL A 506 -24.66 -0.26 32.81
N THR A 507 -23.62 -0.52 33.62
CA THR A 507 -23.59 -1.62 34.61
C THR A 507 -23.91 -1.19 36.04
N GLY A 508 -23.74 0.10 36.38
CA GLY A 508 -23.86 0.60 37.75
C GLY A 508 -22.71 0.17 38.69
N ARG A 509 -21.57 -0.27 38.15
CA ARG A 509 -20.40 -0.78 38.88
C ARG A 509 -19.11 -0.19 38.30
N ASN A 510 -18.01 -0.18 39.04
CA ASN A 510 -16.73 0.35 38.54
C ASN A 510 -15.97 -0.69 37.70
N VAL A 511 -16.13 -0.66 36.38
CA VAL A 511 -15.68 -1.73 35.48
C VAL A 511 -14.45 -1.31 34.68
N LYS A 512 -13.30 -1.93 34.96
CA LYS A 512 -12.00 -1.55 34.38
C LYS A 512 -11.73 -2.16 33.03
N VAL A 513 -11.14 -1.38 32.12
CA VAL A 513 -10.90 -1.80 30.74
C VAL A 513 -9.44 -2.24 30.54
N VAL A 514 -9.26 -3.40 29.91
CA VAL A 514 -7.93 -3.95 29.59
C VAL A 514 -7.86 -4.34 28.12
N PHE A 515 -6.97 -3.70 27.38
CA PHE A 515 -6.78 -4.00 25.95
C PHE A 515 -5.79 -5.17 25.74
N VAL A 516 -6.01 -5.96 24.68
CA VAL A 516 -5.09 -6.99 24.20
C VAL A 516 -5.04 -7.03 22.65
N PRO A 517 -3.91 -7.43 22.03
CA PRO A 517 -3.88 -7.81 20.62
C PRO A 517 -4.62 -9.13 20.39
N GLU A 518 -5.48 -9.22 19.38
CA GLU A 518 -6.20 -10.47 19.08
C GLU A 518 -5.25 -11.63 18.75
N ASN A 519 -4.17 -11.37 18.03
CA ASN A 519 -3.19 -12.38 17.63
C ASN A 519 -2.43 -13.00 18.82
N GLU A 520 -2.38 -12.34 19.98
CA GLU A 520 -1.74 -12.84 21.20
C GLU A 520 -2.75 -13.45 22.19
N TRP A 521 -4.03 -13.09 22.09
CA TRP A 521 -5.09 -13.52 23.02
C TRP A 521 -5.24 -15.06 23.17
N PRO A 522 -5.23 -15.89 22.11
CA PRO A 522 -5.30 -17.35 22.25
C PRO A 522 -4.16 -17.93 23.09
N GLN A 523 -2.95 -17.38 22.95
CA GLN A 523 -1.77 -17.82 23.69
C GLN A 523 -1.86 -17.38 25.16
N ILE A 524 -2.24 -16.13 25.43
CA ILE A 524 -2.44 -15.59 26.78
C ILE A 524 -3.48 -16.43 27.55
N ARG A 525 -4.61 -16.77 26.91
CA ARG A 525 -5.66 -17.62 27.51
C ARG A 525 -5.16 -19.04 27.77
N LYS A 526 -4.36 -19.62 26.88
CA LYS A 526 -3.78 -20.96 27.03
C LYS A 526 -2.77 -21.03 28.18
N ASP A 527 -1.87 -20.05 28.27
CA ASP A 527 -0.86 -19.98 29.33
C ASP A 527 -1.49 -19.75 30.71
N TYR A 528 -2.57 -18.94 30.79
CA TYR A 528 -3.37 -18.78 32.01
C TYR A 528 -4.02 -20.10 32.47
N LEU A 529 -4.65 -20.86 31.58
CA LEU A 529 -5.28 -22.15 31.92
C LEU A 529 -4.25 -23.20 32.40
N VAL A 530 -3.10 -23.28 31.73
CA VAL A 530 -1.97 -24.14 32.13
C VAL A 530 -1.34 -23.69 33.47
N GLY A 531 -1.45 -22.39 33.79
CA GLY A 531 -1.13 -21.86 35.11
C GLY A 531 -2.11 -22.34 36.19
N LYS A 532 -3.41 -22.12 35.98
CA LYS A 532 -4.45 -22.43 36.99
C LYS A 532 -4.53 -23.92 37.32
N GLN A 533 -4.27 -24.82 36.35
CA GLN A 533 -4.15 -26.26 36.58
C GLN A 533 -2.96 -26.66 37.49
N LYS A 534 -1.95 -25.80 37.67
CA LYS A 534 -0.80 -26.04 38.56
C LYS A 534 -0.94 -25.39 39.94
N SER A 535 -1.90 -24.49 40.11
CA SER A 535 -2.21 -23.78 41.35
C SER A 535 -3.65 -24.05 41.79
N GLY A 536 -3.95 -25.32 42.07
CA GLY A 536 -5.31 -25.76 42.40
C GLY A 536 -5.78 -25.25 43.75
N THR A 537 -6.92 -24.55 43.76
CA THR A 537 -7.76 -24.35 44.96
C THR A 537 -9.23 -24.39 44.54
N THR A 538 -10.00 -25.28 45.15
CA THR A 538 -11.44 -25.47 44.88
C THR A 538 -12.29 -24.38 45.55
N LYS A 539 -13.44 -24.05 44.95
CA LYS A 539 -14.63 -23.58 45.66
C LYS A 539 -15.91 -23.77 44.85
N GLU A 540 -16.91 -24.34 45.50
CA GLU A 540 -18.33 -24.34 45.08
C GLU A 540 -18.94 -22.94 45.36
N MET A 541 -20.20 -22.60 45.02
CA MET A 541 -21.38 -23.45 44.77
C MET A 541 -22.45 -22.71 43.92
N ASP A 542 -23.62 -23.35 43.77
CA ASP A 542 -24.92 -22.81 43.31
C ASP A 542 -25.10 -22.61 41.78
N ASP A 543 -26.23 -22.91 41.11
CA ASP A 543 -27.41 -23.81 41.33
C ASP A 543 -28.25 -23.83 40.01
N THR A 544 -29.27 -24.65 39.69
CA THR A 544 -30.03 -25.79 40.29
C THR A 544 -30.58 -26.68 39.12
N GLU A 545 -30.99 -27.94 39.39
CA GLU A 545 -31.90 -28.82 38.57
C GLU A 545 -31.51 -29.22 37.12
N THR A 546 -31.69 -30.46 36.62
CA THR A 546 -32.18 -31.75 37.17
C THR A 546 -31.64 -32.95 36.35
N ALA A 547 -31.89 -34.17 36.85
CA ALA A 547 -31.75 -35.51 36.23
C ALA A 547 -30.42 -36.28 36.42
N GLU A 548 -30.56 -37.44 37.06
CA GLU A 548 -29.56 -38.51 37.21
C GLU A 548 -29.82 -39.64 36.15
N PRO A 549 -29.13 -40.80 36.14
CA PRO A 549 -27.78 -40.91 35.59
C PRO A 549 -27.61 -42.15 34.66
N GLU A 550 -26.71 -42.12 33.67
CA GLU A 550 -26.26 -43.40 33.08
C GLU A 550 -24.81 -43.44 32.60
N GLN A 551 -24.31 -44.68 32.57
CA GLN A 551 -22.93 -45.14 32.74
C GLN A 551 -21.93 -44.72 31.64
N THR A 552 -20.65 -44.66 32.01
CA THR A 552 -19.53 -44.43 31.08
C THR A 552 -19.17 -45.67 30.25
N GLU A 553 -19.18 -45.55 28.93
CA GLU A 553 -18.44 -46.45 28.03
C GLU A 553 -17.19 -45.74 27.44
N SER A 554 -16.18 -46.53 27.08
CA SER A 554 -14.88 -46.02 26.62
C SER A 554 -14.86 -45.66 25.14
N VAL A 555 -14.61 -44.39 24.83
CA VAL A 555 -14.48 -43.87 23.45
C VAL A 555 -13.35 -44.57 22.69
N PRO A 556 -13.55 -45.03 21.43
CA PRO A 556 -12.49 -45.67 20.64
C PRO A 556 -11.38 -44.68 20.22
N PRO A 557 -10.09 -45.10 20.19
CA PRO A 557 -8.94 -44.22 19.93
C PRO A 557 -8.81 -43.71 18.47
N ILE A 558 -9.77 -44.03 17.60
CA ILE A 558 -9.93 -43.38 16.28
C ILE A 558 -10.69 -42.06 16.42
N VAL A 559 -11.62 -41.97 17.38
CA VAL A 559 -12.45 -40.77 17.63
C VAL A 559 -11.61 -39.68 18.27
N GLU A 560 -10.81 -40.00 19.30
CA GLU A 560 -9.85 -39.05 19.92
C GLU A 560 -8.94 -38.39 18.86
N LYS A 561 -8.45 -39.19 17.89
CA LYS A 561 -7.61 -38.69 16.79
C LYS A 561 -8.36 -37.88 15.73
N ALA A 562 -9.67 -38.06 15.60
CA ALA A 562 -10.48 -37.17 14.77
C ALA A 562 -10.67 -35.83 15.49
N GLU A 563 -11.00 -35.84 16.78
CA GLU A 563 -11.16 -34.63 17.59
C GLU A 563 -9.87 -33.81 17.69
N GLU A 564 -8.71 -34.47 17.84
CA GLU A 564 -7.39 -33.81 17.89
C GLU A 564 -7.00 -33.13 16.55
N LEU A 565 -7.57 -33.57 15.42
CA LEU A 565 -7.28 -33.03 14.08
C LEU A 565 -8.31 -32.01 13.57
N PHE A 566 -9.59 -32.17 13.94
CA PHE A 566 -10.70 -31.38 13.37
C PHE A 566 -11.49 -30.57 14.41
N GLY A 567 -11.31 -30.85 15.70
CA GLY A 567 -12.09 -30.24 16.79
C GLY A 567 -13.46 -30.87 16.97
N SER A 568 -13.89 -31.02 18.23
CA SER A 568 -15.15 -31.68 18.60
C SER A 568 -16.41 -30.89 18.21
N GLU A 569 -16.31 -29.60 17.84
CA GLU A 569 -17.43 -28.80 17.33
C GLU A 569 -17.83 -29.14 15.87
N ILE A 570 -17.05 -29.98 15.17
CA ILE A 570 -17.24 -30.28 13.72
C ILE A 570 -17.58 -31.76 13.47
N LEU A 571 -17.50 -32.63 14.49
CA LEU A 571 -17.63 -34.08 14.35
C LEU A 571 -19.00 -34.61 14.83
N ASP A 572 -19.80 -35.11 13.88
CA ASP A 572 -21.06 -35.82 14.14
C ASP A 572 -20.78 -37.33 14.27
N ILE A 573 -20.45 -37.76 15.49
CA ILE A 573 -20.08 -39.15 15.82
C ILE A 573 -21.35 -39.98 16.04
N LYS A 574 -21.55 -41.02 15.23
CA LYS A 574 -22.68 -41.94 15.33
C LYS A 574 -22.22 -43.35 15.64
N ASN A 575 -22.88 -43.96 16.61
CA ASN A 575 -22.71 -45.36 16.97
C ASN A 575 -23.80 -46.17 16.23
N ASP A 576 -23.38 -47.10 15.37
CA ASP A 576 -24.21 -48.13 14.73
C ASP A 576 -24.04 -49.48 15.47
#